data_AF-A0A831RY40-F1
#
_entry.id   AF-A0A831RY40-F1
#
_cell.length_a   1.000
_cell.length_b   1.000
_cell.length_c   1.000
_cell.angle_alpha   90.00
_cell.angle_beta   90.00
_cell.angle_gamma   90.00
#
_symmetry.space_group_name_H-M   'P 1'
#
loop_
_entity.id
_entity.type
_entity.pdbx_description
1 polymer ?
#
loop_
_entity_poly.entity_id
_entity_poly.type
_entity_poly.pdbx_seq_one_letter_code
_entity_poly.pdbx_strand_id
1 'polypeptide(L)'
;MSRHWLTLAFGSVVLSSSAFGAGIGINPGGIRFPDGSFQATAAKPPLPPGMAWVATSGGAYSSPVDAMTHLSDWCEPGSNARCTLLIAPGTYELPQDQQLLMHQGVDIVGMGMESTQIVGHVGGATPGENSALILGAAEATLRDITVVNQGVDNAANVTAIYNKHWAFSIVRVKVYVGLWANSADTYGIVNEGALDVTFEDVTINSSNVSGSSSKKCFGIWNKGNGKLEINYARVLAMGCDDDNTAIQNTESILRLVNVSAEAQFAGSFRAFAVWNTQGTITILDSTLKSTYRSLGIGSASDTIINTQLDGAIIDAFPSPSTQCRGTYDGNLVKVDC
;
A
#
# COMPACT_ATOMS: atom_id res chain seq x y z
N MET A 1 16.68 -0.80 54.90
CA MET A 1 16.32 -0.03 53.69
C MET A 1 15.86 -1.01 52.63
N SER A 2 14.54 -1.18 52.47
CA SER A 2 13.98 -2.08 51.45
C SER A 2 13.95 -1.34 50.10
N ARG A 3 14.69 -1.83 49.11
CA ARG A 3 14.53 -1.38 47.73
C ARG A 3 13.32 -2.09 47.15
N HIS A 4 12.38 -1.35 46.59
CA HIS A 4 11.27 -1.90 45.82
C HIS A 4 11.57 -1.59 44.35
N TRP A 5 11.70 -2.63 43.54
CA TRP A 5 11.86 -2.50 42.11
C TRP A 5 10.47 -2.60 41.48
N LEU A 6 10.07 -1.56 40.75
CA LEU A 6 8.87 -1.55 39.95
C LEU A 6 9.26 -1.94 38.51
N THR A 7 8.84 -3.12 38.07
CA THR A 7 8.98 -3.55 36.68
C THR A 7 7.71 -3.16 35.93
N LEU A 8 7.80 -2.19 35.01
CA LEU A 8 6.69 -1.80 34.14
C LEU A 8 6.76 -2.56 32.82
N ALA A 9 5.75 -3.40 32.57
CA ALA A 9 5.49 -3.97 31.26
C ALA A 9 4.62 -3.01 30.45
N PHE A 10 4.88 -2.91 29.14
CA PHE A 10 4.22 -2.00 28.19
C PHE A 10 2.69 -2.10 28.27
N GLY A 11 2.06 -1.11 28.91
CA GLY A 11 0.63 -0.92 29.04
C GLY A 11 0.32 0.42 29.71
N SER A 12 -0.68 1.14 29.22
CA SER A 12 -1.05 2.47 29.72
C SER A 12 -1.44 2.41 31.21
N VAL A 13 -0.63 3.02 32.07
CA VAL A 13 -0.95 3.20 33.50
C VAL A 13 -1.78 4.47 33.66
N VAL A 14 -3.07 4.33 33.97
CA VAL A 14 -3.88 5.46 34.44
C VAL A 14 -3.69 5.57 35.96
N LEU A 15 -2.86 6.52 36.40
CA LEU A 15 -2.74 6.89 37.80
C LEU A 15 -3.89 7.86 38.14
N SER A 16 -5.01 7.35 38.67
CA SER A 16 -6.02 8.22 39.30
C SER A 16 -5.59 8.52 40.74
N SER A 17 -5.12 9.74 41.02
CA SER A 17 -4.89 10.20 42.39
C SER A 17 -5.92 11.27 42.78
N SER A 18 -6.87 10.89 43.64
CA SER A 18 -7.69 11.81 44.42
C SER A 18 -7.09 11.97 45.83
N ALA A 19 -5.90 12.55 45.92
CA ALA A 19 -5.40 13.18 47.14
C ALA A 19 -4.17 14.04 46.82
N PHE A 20 -4.17 15.27 47.32
CA PHE A 20 -3.24 16.37 47.06
C PHE A 20 -1.74 16.00 47.12
N GLY A 21 -1.02 16.34 46.05
CA GLY A 21 0.43 16.32 45.91
C GLY A 21 0.80 16.12 44.44
N ALA A 22 1.48 17.07 43.79
CA ALA A 22 1.78 17.04 42.36
C ALA A 22 2.30 15.66 41.91
N GLY A 23 1.51 14.89 41.17
CA GLY A 23 1.86 13.52 40.79
C GLY A 23 3.02 13.47 39.78
N ILE A 24 3.65 12.30 39.66
CA ILE A 24 4.55 12.02 38.53
C ILE A 24 3.72 12.08 37.25
N GLY A 25 4.02 13.05 36.38
CA GLY A 25 3.42 13.18 35.06
C GLY A 25 4.34 12.60 34.00
N ILE A 26 3.82 11.69 33.18
CA ILE A 26 4.52 11.22 31.98
C ILE A 26 3.95 12.00 30.79
N ASN A 27 4.79 12.66 30.02
CA ASN A 27 4.41 13.31 28.77
C ASN A 27 5.39 12.91 27.64
N PRO A 28 5.09 13.21 26.37
CA PRO A 28 5.97 12.86 25.25
C PRO A 28 7.39 13.43 25.33
N GLY A 29 7.62 14.45 26.17
CA GLY A 29 8.93 15.06 26.36
C GLY A 29 9.74 14.50 27.54
N GLY A 30 9.15 13.72 28.46
CA GLY A 30 9.85 13.37 29.70
C GLY A 30 8.95 12.90 30.85
N ILE A 31 9.61 12.60 31.96
CA ILE A 31 8.97 12.39 33.26
C ILE A 31 9.08 13.69 34.06
N ARG A 32 7.94 14.25 34.46
CA ARG A 32 7.87 15.39 35.39
C ARG A 32 7.60 14.88 36.79
N PHE A 33 8.48 15.21 37.72
CA PHE A 33 8.40 14.78 39.11
C PHE A 33 7.63 15.79 39.98
N PRO A 34 7.15 15.37 41.16
CA PRO A 34 6.44 16.23 42.11
C PRO A 34 7.20 17.48 42.55
N ASP A 35 8.53 17.45 42.52
CA ASP A 35 9.42 18.56 42.85
C ASP A 35 9.58 19.58 41.70
N GLY A 36 8.86 19.38 40.60
CA GLY A 36 8.93 20.22 39.40
C GLY A 36 10.11 19.89 38.48
N SER A 37 11.00 18.98 38.88
CA SER A 37 12.09 18.53 38.03
C SER A 37 11.54 17.73 36.84
N PHE A 38 12.23 17.85 35.72
CA PHE A 38 11.87 17.22 34.46
C PHE A 38 13.07 16.41 33.96
N GLN A 39 12.89 15.10 33.80
CA GLN A 39 13.87 14.28 33.10
C GLN A 39 13.41 13.99 31.68
N ALA A 40 13.98 14.73 30.74
CA ALA A 40 13.85 14.46 29.31
C ALA A 40 14.58 13.17 28.90
N THR A 41 15.69 12.85 29.57
CA THR A 41 16.54 11.69 29.26
C THR A 41 15.97 10.35 29.74
N ALA A 42 14.98 10.35 30.64
CA ALA A 42 14.33 9.12 31.08
C ALA A 42 13.32 8.55 30.06
N ALA A 43 12.97 9.31 29.01
CA ALA A 43 11.80 9.05 28.18
C ALA A 43 12.05 8.29 26.88
N LYS A 44 13.30 7.89 26.56
CA LYS A 44 13.51 7.06 25.36
C LYS A 44 14.65 6.06 25.58
N PRO A 45 14.34 4.79 25.86
CA PRO A 45 15.34 3.74 25.74
C PRO A 45 16.00 3.85 24.37
N PRO A 46 17.33 3.68 24.25
CA PRO A 46 17.95 3.56 22.95
C PRO A 46 17.26 2.44 22.19
N LEU A 47 16.89 2.70 20.94
CA LEU A 47 16.37 1.66 20.07
C LEU A 47 17.47 0.60 19.84
N PRO A 48 17.10 -0.66 19.62
CA PRO A 48 18.06 -1.65 19.15
C PRO A 48 18.79 -1.16 17.89
N PRO A 49 20.06 -1.54 17.68
CA PRO A 49 20.76 -1.28 16.42
C PRO A 49 19.95 -1.73 15.21
N GLY A 50 19.99 -0.97 14.11
CA GLY A 50 19.21 -1.26 12.90
C GLY A 50 17.76 -0.76 12.97
N MET A 51 17.41 0.07 13.96
CA MET A 51 16.07 0.63 14.09
C MET A 51 16.08 2.15 14.24
N ALA A 52 15.17 2.82 13.53
CA ALA A 52 14.85 4.24 13.70
C ALA A 52 13.39 4.45 14.09
N TRP A 53 13.14 5.54 14.81
CA TRP A 53 11.79 5.95 15.22
C TRP A 53 11.46 7.32 14.63
N VAL A 54 10.43 7.35 13.80
CA VAL A 54 9.85 8.57 13.23
C VAL A 54 8.61 8.93 14.02
N ALA A 55 8.55 10.16 14.52
CA ALA A 55 7.34 10.70 15.13
C ALA A 55 7.28 12.21 14.94
N THR A 56 6.08 12.76 14.74
CA THR A 56 5.87 14.21 14.64
C THR A 56 6.37 14.99 15.86
N SER A 57 6.48 14.32 17.01
CA SER A 57 7.14 14.83 18.22
C SER A 57 7.81 13.68 18.99
N GLY A 58 8.99 13.92 19.57
CA GLY A 58 9.76 12.91 20.32
C GLY A 58 10.40 11.81 19.45
N GLY A 59 10.27 11.92 18.12
CA GLY A 59 10.94 11.10 17.11
C GLY A 59 12.47 11.21 17.20
N ALA A 60 13.20 10.19 16.72
CA ALA A 60 14.60 10.41 16.33
C ALA A 60 14.63 11.26 15.05
N TYR A 61 13.61 11.07 14.20
CA TYR A 61 13.33 11.88 13.03
C TYR A 61 11.87 12.36 13.08
N SER A 62 11.60 13.53 12.50
CA SER A 62 10.25 14.08 12.36
C SER A 62 9.57 13.68 11.06
N SER A 63 10.33 13.19 10.07
CA SER A 63 9.85 12.77 8.76
C SER A 63 10.46 11.42 8.38
N PRO A 64 9.69 10.51 7.73
CA PRO A 64 10.25 9.27 7.21
C PRO A 64 11.29 9.50 6.13
N VAL A 65 11.18 10.58 5.35
CA VAL A 65 12.18 10.90 4.32
C VAL A 65 13.51 11.28 4.95
N ASP A 66 13.47 12.11 6.00
CA ASP A 66 14.68 12.52 6.74
C ASP A 66 15.40 11.32 7.37
N ALA A 67 14.64 10.37 7.92
CA ALA A 67 15.20 9.13 8.44
C ALA A 67 15.88 8.28 7.35
N MET A 68 15.29 8.20 6.16
CA MET A 68 15.86 7.45 5.05
C MET A 68 17.09 8.14 4.43
N THR A 69 17.12 9.48 4.39
CA THR A 69 18.33 10.20 3.94
C THR A 69 19.49 10.07 4.91
N HIS A 70 19.21 9.82 6.19
CA HIS A 70 20.19 9.60 7.25
C HIS A 70 20.32 8.13 7.64
N LEU A 71 20.14 7.21 6.67
CA LEU A 71 20.17 5.77 6.92
C LEU A 71 21.42 5.31 7.67
N SER A 72 22.59 5.85 7.33
CA SER A 72 23.88 5.51 7.94
C SER A 72 23.96 5.76 9.45
N ASP A 73 23.09 6.60 10.00
CA ASP A 73 23.11 6.95 11.42
C ASP A 73 22.48 5.86 12.30
N TRP A 74 21.64 5.00 11.72
CA TRP A 74 20.84 4.01 12.47
C TRP A 74 20.83 2.63 11.82
N CYS A 75 21.28 2.50 10.58
CA CYS A 75 21.32 1.27 9.82
C CYS A 75 22.60 1.21 8.96
N GLU A 76 23.32 0.10 9.07
CA GLU A 76 24.34 -0.28 8.09
C GLU A 76 23.78 -1.43 7.25
N PRO A 77 23.22 -1.16 6.05
CA PRO A 77 22.72 -2.22 5.20
C PRO A 77 23.89 -3.06 4.66
N GLY A 78 24.20 -4.15 5.37
CA GLY A 78 25.02 -5.26 4.90
C GLY A 78 24.13 -6.40 4.39
N SER A 79 24.68 -7.30 3.57
CA SER A 79 23.94 -8.30 2.76
C SER A 79 23.06 -9.31 3.51
N ASN A 80 22.89 -9.20 4.83
CA ASN A 80 21.94 -9.99 5.63
C ASN A 80 21.31 -9.21 6.80
N ALA A 81 21.63 -7.93 6.98
CA ALA A 81 21.09 -7.14 8.09
C ALA A 81 19.81 -6.43 7.64
N ARG A 82 18.65 -6.84 8.18
CA ARG A 82 17.39 -6.13 7.99
C ARG A 82 17.29 -4.99 8.99
N CYS A 83 16.96 -3.81 8.50
CA CYS A 83 16.70 -2.64 9.33
C CYS A 83 15.20 -2.34 9.36
N THR A 84 14.76 -1.61 10.37
CA THR A 84 13.35 -1.24 10.52
C THR A 84 13.20 0.24 10.85
N LEU A 85 12.53 0.96 9.97
CA LEU A 85 12.00 2.29 10.24
C LEU A 85 10.60 2.14 10.85
N LEU A 86 10.49 2.41 12.15
CA LEU A 86 9.21 2.47 12.85
C LEU A 86 8.64 3.89 12.76
N ILE A 87 7.37 4.01 12.35
CA ILE A 87 6.67 5.29 12.21
C ILE A 87 5.50 5.33 13.21
N ALA A 88 5.53 6.30 14.11
CA ALA A 88 4.49 6.52 15.11
C ALA A 88 3.13 6.86 14.46
N PRO A 89 2.02 6.77 15.20
CA PRO A 89 0.75 7.31 14.75
C PRO A 89 0.87 8.80 14.39
N GLY A 90 0.22 9.20 13.30
CA GLY A 90 0.22 10.56 12.79
C GLY A 90 0.12 10.60 11.27
N THR A 91 -0.05 11.83 10.77
CA THR A 91 0.03 12.14 9.34
C THR A 91 1.39 12.77 9.06
N TYR A 92 2.13 12.18 8.13
CA TYR A 92 3.45 12.62 7.69
C TYR A 92 3.29 13.15 6.27
N GLU A 93 3.04 14.44 6.17
CA GLU A 93 2.93 15.14 4.89
C GLU A 93 4.33 15.42 4.35
N LEU A 94 4.61 14.90 3.16
CA LEU A 94 5.85 15.15 2.45
C LEU A 94 5.72 16.47 1.68
N PRO A 95 6.77 17.31 1.67
CA PRO A 95 6.89 18.44 0.77
C PRO A 95 6.52 18.10 -0.69
N GLN A 96 6.06 19.11 -1.43
CA GLN A 96 5.69 18.96 -2.84
C GLN A 96 6.83 18.31 -3.64
N ASP A 97 6.47 17.36 -4.50
CA ASP A 97 7.37 16.55 -5.34
C ASP A 97 8.42 15.73 -4.57
N GLN A 98 8.35 15.68 -3.23
CA GLN A 98 9.24 14.85 -2.43
C GLN A 98 8.71 13.42 -2.33
N GLN A 99 9.60 12.47 -2.63
CA GLN A 99 9.32 11.04 -2.60
C GLN A 99 9.93 10.40 -1.35
N LEU A 100 9.34 9.30 -0.90
CA LEU A 100 9.95 8.39 0.05
C LEU A 100 10.66 7.26 -0.71
N LEU A 101 11.99 7.29 -0.67
CA LEU A 101 12.84 6.28 -1.26
C LEU A 101 13.12 5.18 -0.24
N MET A 102 12.63 3.96 -0.50
CA MET A 102 13.03 2.81 0.30
C MET A 102 14.47 2.40 -0.03
N HIS A 103 15.16 1.81 0.94
CA HIS A 103 16.49 1.24 0.77
C HIS A 103 16.42 -0.29 0.86
N GLN A 104 17.38 -0.96 0.22
CA GLN A 104 17.44 -2.42 0.25
C GLN A 104 17.50 -2.95 1.69
N GLY A 105 16.69 -3.97 1.99
CA GLY A 105 16.66 -4.62 3.30
C GLY A 105 16.05 -3.77 4.42
N VAL A 106 15.46 -2.61 4.11
CA VAL A 106 14.84 -1.71 5.09
C VAL A 106 13.32 -1.88 5.08
N ASP A 107 12.78 -2.34 6.20
CA ASP A 107 11.34 -2.38 6.42
C ASP A 107 10.84 -1.03 6.92
N ILE A 108 9.72 -0.57 6.36
CA ILE A 108 8.98 0.60 6.85
C ILE A 108 7.69 0.10 7.48
N VAL A 109 7.52 0.41 8.76
CA VAL A 109 6.47 -0.12 9.61
C VAL A 109 5.75 1.02 10.31
N GLY A 110 4.48 1.26 9.95
CA GLY A 110 3.60 2.12 10.73
C GLY A 110 3.08 1.44 12.00
N MET A 111 2.33 2.19 12.81
CA MET A 111 1.68 1.67 14.02
C MET A 111 0.25 1.20 13.79
N GLY A 112 -0.17 1.16 12.52
CA GLY A 112 -1.47 0.68 12.08
C GLY A 112 -1.97 1.45 10.86
N MET A 113 -2.66 0.75 9.96
CA MET A 113 -3.20 1.33 8.72
C MET A 113 -4.07 2.57 8.96
N GLU A 114 -4.85 2.60 10.04
CA GLU A 114 -5.72 3.75 10.35
C GLU A 114 -5.00 4.87 11.10
N SER A 115 -3.84 4.58 11.69
CA SER A 115 -3.16 5.47 12.62
C SER A 115 -1.93 6.16 12.04
N THR A 116 -1.30 5.56 11.03
CA THR A 116 -0.09 6.11 10.41
C THR A 116 -0.35 6.37 8.93
N GLN A 117 -0.18 7.62 8.49
CA GLN A 117 -0.41 8.03 7.11
C GLN A 117 0.81 8.75 6.53
N ILE A 118 1.20 8.40 5.31
CA ILE A 118 2.15 9.18 4.49
C ILE A 118 1.35 9.84 3.38
N VAL A 119 1.40 11.16 3.35
CA VAL A 119 0.66 11.98 2.38
C VAL A 119 1.67 12.72 1.54
N GLY A 120 1.46 12.80 0.24
CA GLY A 120 2.28 13.63 -0.62
C GLY A 120 1.61 13.99 -1.93
N HIS A 121 2.35 14.80 -2.69
CA HIS A 121 1.92 15.41 -3.93
C HIS A 121 3.01 15.16 -4.96
N VAL A 122 2.96 13.99 -5.59
CA VAL A 122 3.95 13.61 -6.61
C VAL A 122 3.21 13.23 -7.88
N GLY A 123 3.66 13.76 -9.02
CA GLY A 123 3.17 13.39 -10.33
C GLY A 123 4.22 13.59 -11.40
N GLY A 124 4.05 12.94 -12.54
CA GLY A 124 5.05 12.92 -13.59
C GLY A 124 4.49 12.74 -14.98
N ALA A 125 5.36 12.90 -15.98
CA ALA A 125 5.01 12.74 -17.39
C ALA A 125 4.73 11.28 -17.78
N THR A 126 5.29 10.33 -17.03
CA THR A 126 5.14 8.88 -17.27
C THR A 126 4.73 8.15 -15.98
N PRO A 127 4.00 7.03 -16.10
CA PRO A 127 3.79 6.11 -14.98
C PRO A 127 5.12 5.44 -14.66
N GLY A 128 5.67 5.70 -13.47
CA GLY A 128 7.02 5.25 -13.13
C GLY A 128 7.59 5.92 -11.88
N GLU A 129 8.91 5.83 -11.71
CA GLU A 129 9.64 6.42 -10.58
C GLU A 129 9.25 7.88 -10.36
N ASN A 130 9.26 8.72 -11.40
CA ASN A 130 9.02 10.17 -11.27
C ASN A 130 7.57 10.56 -10.96
N SER A 131 6.61 9.62 -10.98
CA SER A 131 5.22 9.91 -10.60
C SER A 131 4.82 9.29 -9.26
N ALA A 132 5.73 8.59 -8.59
CA ALA A 132 5.42 7.79 -7.42
C ALA A 132 5.72 8.47 -6.08
N LEU A 133 4.84 8.35 -5.10
CA LEU A 133 5.08 8.86 -3.75
C LEU A 133 6.11 8.00 -3.00
N ILE A 134 6.01 6.67 -3.14
CA ILE A 134 6.93 5.71 -2.53
C ILE A 134 7.61 4.89 -3.64
N LEU A 135 8.94 4.82 -3.59
CA LEU A 135 9.73 3.91 -4.41
C LEU A 135 10.14 2.69 -3.58
N GLY A 136 9.70 1.50 -4.00
CA GLY A 136 10.08 0.23 -3.40
C GLY A 136 11.54 -0.13 -3.65
N ALA A 137 12.08 -1.04 -2.83
CA ALA A 137 13.46 -1.51 -2.90
C ALA A 137 13.55 -3.03 -2.71
N ALA A 138 14.72 -3.60 -3.04
CA ALA A 138 15.01 -5.02 -2.83
C ALA A 138 14.86 -5.43 -1.38
N GLU A 139 14.20 -6.57 -1.13
CA GLU A 139 14.14 -7.20 0.19
C GLU A 139 13.52 -6.28 1.27
N ALA A 140 12.70 -5.32 0.83
CA ALA A 140 12.05 -4.34 1.68
C ALA A 140 10.58 -4.71 1.90
N THR A 141 10.04 -4.37 3.07
CA THR A 141 8.61 -4.50 3.38
C THR A 141 8.01 -3.16 3.73
N LEU A 142 6.88 -2.82 3.14
CA LEU A 142 6.03 -1.71 3.59
C LEU A 142 4.83 -2.28 4.35
N ARG A 143 4.61 -1.85 5.59
CA ARG A 143 3.50 -2.39 6.40
C ARG A 143 2.88 -1.42 7.37
N ASP A 144 1.63 -1.74 7.75
CA ASP A 144 0.87 -1.07 8.80
C ASP A 144 0.68 0.43 8.57
N ILE A 145 0.42 0.85 7.33
CA ILE A 145 0.41 2.25 6.93
C ILE A 145 -0.65 2.58 5.88
N THR A 146 -1.10 3.83 5.86
CA THR A 146 -1.84 4.41 4.73
C THR A 146 -0.92 5.29 3.89
N VAL A 147 -1.00 5.13 2.57
CA VAL A 147 -0.28 5.94 1.57
C VAL A 147 -1.31 6.74 0.78
N VAL A 148 -1.14 8.06 0.74
CA VAL A 148 -2.04 8.98 0.02
C VAL A 148 -1.21 9.82 -0.94
N ASN A 149 -1.27 9.53 -2.24
CA ASN A 149 -0.75 10.45 -3.26
C ASN A 149 -1.91 11.27 -3.83
N GLN A 150 -1.96 12.55 -3.44
CA GLN A 150 -3.01 13.47 -3.88
C GLN A 150 -2.82 13.90 -5.34
N GLY A 151 -1.61 13.74 -5.88
CA GLY A 151 -1.20 14.25 -7.17
C GLY A 151 -0.77 15.71 -7.11
N VAL A 152 -0.30 16.20 -8.25
CA VAL A 152 0.01 17.61 -8.51
C VAL A 152 -0.77 18.10 -9.71
N ASP A 153 -1.04 19.41 -9.75
CA ASP A 153 -1.72 20.03 -10.88
C ASP A 153 -0.94 19.77 -12.18
N ASN A 154 -1.67 19.45 -13.25
CA ASN A 154 -1.14 19.20 -14.60
C ASN A 154 -0.17 18.01 -14.73
N ALA A 155 -0.09 17.12 -13.73
CA ALA A 155 0.58 15.84 -13.93
C ALA A 155 -0.16 14.98 -14.96
N ALA A 156 0.59 14.29 -15.82
CA ALA A 156 0.01 13.28 -16.70
C ALA A 156 -0.28 11.99 -15.95
N ASN A 157 0.51 11.66 -14.92
CA ASN A 157 0.40 10.42 -14.15
C ASN A 157 0.66 10.69 -12.66
N VAL A 158 -0.08 10.01 -11.80
CA VAL A 158 0.08 10.02 -10.34
C VAL A 158 0.09 8.58 -9.85
N THR A 159 1.17 8.19 -9.18
CA THR A 159 1.39 6.82 -8.68
C THR A 159 1.56 6.85 -7.16
N ALA A 160 0.89 5.99 -6.39
CA ALA A 160 1.17 5.96 -4.95
C ALA A 160 2.45 5.18 -4.64
N ILE A 161 2.56 3.95 -5.14
CA ILE A 161 3.70 3.07 -4.90
C ILE A 161 4.23 2.55 -6.25
N TYR A 162 5.53 2.68 -6.47
CA TYR A 162 6.20 2.12 -7.64
C TYR A 162 7.32 1.18 -7.21
N ASN A 163 7.34 -0.03 -7.78
CA ASN A 163 8.38 -1.02 -7.57
C ASN A 163 9.02 -1.42 -8.91
N LYS A 164 10.35 -1.47 -8.96
CA LYS A 164 11.11 -1.76 -10.18
C LYS A 164 12.20 -2.78 -9.95
N HIS A 165 11.98 -3.97 -10.49
CA HIS A 165 12.89 -5.11 -10.51
C HIS A 165 13.22 -5.73 -9.14
N TRP A 166 12.46 -5.41 -8.10
CA TRP A 166 12.76 -5.84 -6.74
C TRP A 166 11.75 -6.83 -6.17
N ALA A 167 12.24 -7.79 -5.39
CA ALA A 167 11.40 -8.58 -4.50
C ALA A 167 10.91 -7.67 -3.38
N PHE A 168 9.61 -7.39 -3.36
CA PHE A 168 9.00 -6.36 -2.52
C PHE A 168 7.71 -6.90 -1.89
N SER A 169 7.47 -6.57 -0.62
CA SER A 169 6.29 -7.01 0.12
C SER A 169 5.50 -5.83 0.66
N ILE A 170 4.18 -5.89 0.51
CA ILE A 170 3.24 -4.89 1.02
C ILE A 170 2.23 -5.62 1.90
N VAL A 171 2.20 -5.30 3.18
CA VAL A 171 1.40 -6.03 4.18
C VAL A 171 0.60 -5.08 5.03
N ARG A 172 -0.74 -5.20 5.07
CA ARG A 172 -1.60 -4.27 5.84
C ARG A 172 -1.31 -2.82 5.42
N VAL A 173 -1.61 -2.51 4.17
CA VAL A 173 -1.44 -1.15 3.61
C VAL A 173 -2.71 -0.68 2.94
N LYS A 174 -3.06 0.59 3.20
CA LYS A 174 -4.08 1.30 2.41
C LYS A 174 -3.41 2.24 1.42
N VAL A 175 -3.95 2.30 0.21
CA VAL A 175 -3.46 3.17 -0.86
C VAL A 175 -4.62 4.00 -1.37
N TYR A 176 -4.43 5.31 -1.40
CA TYR A 176 -5.35 6.27 -2.00
C TYR A 176 -4.59 7.11 -3.03
N VAL A 177 -5.08 7.14 -4.26
CA VAL A 177 -4.48 7.95 -5.32
C VAL A 177 -5.52 8.73 -6.09
N GLY A 178 -5.16 9.97 -6.46
CA GLY A 178 -5.90 10.77 -7.41
C GLY A 178 -7.09 11.55 -6.87
N LEU A 179 -7.18 11.72 -5.54
CA LEU A 179 -8.22 12.53 -4.90
C LEU A 179 -8.31 13.98 -5.43
N TRP A 180 -7.21 14.52 -5.96
CA TRP A 180 -7.10 15.89 -6.49
C TRP A 180 -6.42 15.94 -7.88
N ALA A 181 -6.20 14.78 -8.50
CA ALA A 181 -5.43 14.68 -9.74
C ALA A 181 -6.32 14.95 -10.97
N ASN A 182 -6.82 16.17 -11.10
CA ASN A 182 -7.89 16.58 -12.02
C ASN A 182 -7.57 16.42 -13.53
N SER A 183 -6.41 15.86 -13.88
CA SER A 183 -5.99 15.64 -15.27
C SER A 183 -4.95 14.52 -15.43
N ALA A 184 -4.79 13.63 -14.45
CA ALA A 184 -3.78 12.57 -14.49
C ALA A 184 -4.37 11.16 -14.61
N ASP A 185 -3.65 10.27 -15.26
CA ASP A 185 -3.84 8.84 -15.03
C ASP A 185 -3.42 8.51 -13.59
N THR A 186 -4.16 7.64 -12.92
CA THR A 186 -3.96 7.31 -11.51
C THR A 186 -3.58 5.85 -11.35
N TYR A 187 -2.55 5.60 -10.54
CA TYR A 187 -2.02 4.25 -10.31
C TYR A 187 -1.83 4.04 -8.81
N GLY A 188 -2.51 3.05 -8.25
CA GLY A 188 -2.33 2.71 -6.84
C GLY A 188 -0.94 2.12 -6.66
N ILE A 189 -0.69 0.97 -7.29
CA ILE A 189 0.59 0.29 -7.26
C ILE A 189 1.01 -0.04 -8.68
N VAL A 190 2.22 0.37 -9.06
CA VAL A 190 2.86 -0.05 -10.31
C VAL A 190 4.02 -0.98 -9.97
N ASN A 191 4.02 -2.17 -10.56
CA ASN A 191 5.12 -3.12 -10.44
C ASN A 191 5.72 -3.40 -11.81
N GLU A 192 7.03 -3.25 -11.91
CA GLU A 192 7.83 -3.57 -13.09
C GLU A 192 8.93 -4.55 -12.70
N GLY A 193 9.21 -5.55 -13.54
CA GLY A 193 10.37 -6.42 -13.39
C GLY A 193 10.11 -7.89 -13.09
N ALA A 194 11.19 -8.63 -12.87
CA ALA A 194 11.21 -10.10 -12.97
C ALA A 194 11.16 -10.85 -11.64
N LEU A 195 11.12 -10.14 -10.52
CA LEU A 195 11.16 -10.75 -9.19
C LEU A 195 9.76 -10.90 -8.60
N ASP A 196 9.68 -11.80 -7.62
CA ASP A 196 8.44 -12.15 -6.94
C ASP A 196 7.99 -11.04 -5.98
N VAL A 197 6.72 -10.68 -6.08
CA VAL A 197 6.09 -9.61 -5.30
C VAL A 197 4.86 -10.15 -4.59
N THR A 198 4.68 -9.75 -3.33
CA THR A 198 3.58 -10.21 -2.48
C THR A 198 2.81 -9.06 -1.87
N PHE A 199 1.49 -9.08 -2.03
CA PHE A 199 0.56 -8.16 -1.38
C PHE A 199 -0.37 -8.95 -0.45
N GLU A 200 -0.44 -8.54 0.82
CA GLU A 200 -1.26 -9.20 1.84
C GLU A 200 -2.05 -8.16 2.64
N ASP A 201 -3.38 -8.32 2.71
CA ASP A 201 -4.27 -7.40 3.42
C ASP A 201 -4.10 -5.94 2.94
N VAL A 202 -4.26 -5.73 1.63
CA VAL A 202 -4.06 -4.43 0.99
C VAL A 202 -5.39 -3.87 0.50
N THR A 203 -5.67 -2.61 0.84
CA THR A 203 -6.80 -1.86 0.28
C THR A 203 -6.29 -0.78 -0.66
N ILE A 204 -6.78 -0.74 -1.89
CA ILE A 204 -6.38 0.25 -2.89
C ILE A 204 -7.62 0.95 -3.43
N ASN A 205 -7.59 2.28 -3.42
CA ASN A 205 -8.57 3.12 -4.09
C ASN A 205 -7.85 4.06 -5.06
N SER A 206 -7.96 3.72 -6.34
CA SER A 206 -7.51 4.57 -7.43
C SER A 206 -8.70 5.25 -8.05
N SER A 207 -8.77 6.56 -7.88
CA SER A 207 -9.87 7.35 -8.40
C SER A 207 -9.40 8.64 -9.03
N ASN A 208 -10.07 9.05 -10.09
CA ASN A 208 -9.99 10.41 -10.60
C ASN A 208 -11.39 11.02 -10.55
N VAL A 209 -11.51 12.29 -10.16
CA VAL A 209 -12.77 13.05 -10.15
C VAL A 209 -12.90 14.01 -11.34
N SER A 210 -11.99 13.96 -12.31
CA SER A 210 -11.99 14.87 -13.46
C SER A 210 -13.06 14.49 -14.49
N GLY A 211 -13.77 15.48 -15.02
CA GLY A 211 -14.57 15.35 -16.25
C GLY A 211 -13.73 15.47 -17.53
N SER A 212 -12.45 15.10 -17.47
CA SER A 212 -11.55 15.09 -18.64
C SER A 212 -11.63 13.75 -19.33
N SER A 213 -12.09 13.75 -20.58
CA SER A 213 -11.99 12.59 -21.46
C SER A 213 -10.55 12.07 -21.55
N SER A 214 -10.37 10.75 -21.58
CA SER A 214 -9.08 10.05 -21.79
C SER A 214 -8.19 9.84 -20.56
N LYS A 215 -8.74 9.78 -19.34
CA LYS A 215 -7.97 9.44 -18.13
C LYS A 215 -8.18 8.01 -17.70
N LYS A 216 -7.13 7.39 -17.16
CA LYS A 216 -7.10 5.98 -16.78
C LYS A 216 -6.87 5.81 -15.29
N CYS A 217 -7.55 4.83 -14.70
CA CYS A 217 -7.46 4.50 -13.29
C CYS A 217 -7.04 3.04 -13.15
N PHE A 218 -5.90 2.81 -12.53
CA PHE A 218 -5.38 1.48 -12.24
C PHE A 218 -5.23 1.29 -10.74
N GLY A 219 -5.86 0.27 -10.18
CA GLY A 219 -5.59 -0.14 -8.80
C GLY A 219 -4.17 -0.68 -8.70
N ILE A 220 -3.92 -1.77 -9.42
CA ILE A 220 -2.62 -2.41 -9.57
C ILE A 220 -2.30 -2.53 -11.05
N TRP A 221 -1.14 -2.04 -11.47
CA TRP A 221 -0.61 -2.25 -12.80
C TRP A 221 0.72 -3.01 -12.73
N ASN A 222 0.64 -4.30 -13.04
CA ASN A 222 1.80 -5.17 -13.06
C ASN A 222 2.28 -5.42 -14.49
N LYS A 223 3.45 -4.87 -14.80
CA LYS A 223 4.20 -5.06 -16.05
C LYS A 223 5.38 -6.02 -15.88
N GLY A 224 5.51 -6.62 -14.70
CA GLY A 224 6.56 -7.61 -14.44
C GLY A 224 6.34 -8.93 -15.14
N ASN A 225 7.40 -9.75 -15.17
CA ASN A 225 7.40 -11.14 -15.66
C ASN A 225 7.77 -12.17 -14.56
N GLY A 226 7.83 -11.74 -13.29
CA GLY A 226 8.00 -12.62 -12.13
C GLY A 226 6.67 -13.21 -11.64
N LYS A 227 6.58 -13.57 -10.35
CA LYS A 227 5.33 -13.93 -9.69
C LYS A 227 4.71 -12.72 -9.00
N LEU A 228 3.40 -12.53 -9.14
CA LEU A 228 2.63 -11.59 -8.33
C LEU A 228 1.57 -12.35 -7.53
N GLU A 229 1.70 -12.37 -6.21
CA GLU A 229 0.71 -12.94 -5.30
C GLU A 229 -0.03 -11.85 -4.55
N ILE A 230 -1.37 -11.90 -4.60
CA ILE A 230 -2.26 -10.95 -3.94
C ILE A 230 -3.23 -11.75 -3.08
N ASN A 231 -3.16 -11.54 -1.77
CA ASN A 231 -3.98 -12.23 -0.78
C ASN A 231 -4.77 -11.22 0.07
N TYR A 232 -6.05 -11.50 0.31
CA TYR A 232 -6.91 -10.69 1.19
C TYR A 232 -6.97 -9.21 0.80
N ALA A 233 -7.05 -8.90 -0.49
CA ALA A 233 -6.99 -7.53 -0.98
C ALA A 233 -8.35 -6.99 -1.42
N ARG A 234 -8.56 -5.68 -1.26
CA ARG A 234 -9.66 -4.94 -1.89
C ARG A 234 -9.08 -3.89 -2.83
N VAL A 235 -9.41 -3.98 -4.10
CA VAL A 235 -8.86 -3.09 -5.14
C VAL A 235 -10.00 -2.42 -5.88
N LEU A 236 -10.03 -1.09 -5.85
CA LEU A 236 -11.05 -0.26 -6.46
C LEU A 236 -10.42 0.68 -7.49
N ALA A 237 -10.92 0.66 -8.72
CA ALA A 237 -10.58 1.60 -9.78
C ALA A 237 -11.85 2.27 -10.30
N MET A 238 -11.96 3.61 -10.18
CA MET A 238 -13.21 4.30 -10.54
C MET A 238 -13.03 5.78 -10.91
N GLY A 239 -14.02 6.35 -11.57
CA GLY A 239 -14.12 7.79 -11.82
C GLY A 239 -13.26 8.30 -12.98
N CYS A 240 -12.45 7.45 -13.59
CA CYS A 240 -11.73 7.78 -14.81
C CYS A 240 -12.63 7.63 -16.05
N ASP A 241 -12.42 8.49 -17.05
CA ASP A 241 -13.25 8.55 -18.27
C ASP A 241 -12.84 7.55 -19.37
N ASP A 242 -11.67 6.93 -19.29
CA ASP A 242 -11.16 5.93 -20.25
C ASP A 242 -11.05 4.54 -19.61
N ASP A 243 -9.83 4.04 -19.39
CA ASP A 243 -9.61 2.70 -18.85
C ASP A 243 -9.70 2.71 -17.32
N ASN A 244 -10.64 1.94 -16.76
CA ASN A 244 -10.72 1.68 -15.32
C ASN A 244 -10.39 0.20 -15.09
N THR A 245 -9.20 -0.10 -14.58
CA THR A 245 -8.80 -1.50 -14.33
C THR A 245 -8.36 -1.68 -12.89
N ALA A 246 -9.06 -2.52 -12.12
CA ALA A 246 -8.68 -2.73 -10.73
C ALA A 246 -7.33 -3.44 -10.66
N ILE A 247 -7.15 -4.55 -11.40
CA ILE A 247 -5.87 -5.28 -11.47
C ILE A 247 -5.52 -5.57 -12.93
N GLN A 248 -4.43 -4.98 -13.42
CA GLN A 248 -3.86 -5.30 -14.73
C GLN A 248 -2.56 -6.08 -14.57
N ASN A 249 -2.46 -7.21 -15.29
CA ASN A 249 -1.28 -8.04 -15.35
C ASN A 249 -0.86 -8.28 -16.80
N THR A 250 0.37 -7.92 -17.16
CA THR A 250 0.86 -8.14 -18.52
C THR A 250 1.50 -9.52 -18.67
N GLU A 251 2.59 -9.82 -17.95
CA GLU A 251 3.43 -11.01 -18.23
C GLU A 251 3.67 -11.93 -17.02
N SER A 252 3.34 -11.49 -15.80
CA SER A 252 3.65 -12.27 -14.59
C SER A 252 2.74 -13.47 -14.39
N ILE A 253 3.21 -14.45 -13.62
CA ILE A 253 2.35 -15.45 -13.01
C ILE A 253 1.53 -14.75 -11.91
N LEU A 254 0.23 -14.55 -12.16
CA LEU A 254 -0.67 -13.86 -11.23
C LEU A 254 -1.44 -14.87 -10.38
N ARG A 255 -1.38 -14.71 -9.06
CA ARG A 255 -2.21 -15.47 -8.12
C ARG A 255 -3.02 -14.53 -7.24
N LEU A 256 -4.35 -14.66 -7.30
CA LEU A 256 -5.31 -13.92 -6.50
C LEU A 256 -6.01 -14.89 -5.54
N VAL A 257 -5.99 -14.59 -4.25
CA VAL A 257 -6.69 -15.38 -3.22
C VAL A 257 -7.47 -14.45 -2.31
N ASN A 258 -8.78 -14.66 -2.20
CA ASN A 258 -9.66 -13.82 -1.37
C ASN A 258 -9.54 -12.34 -1.73
N VAL A 259 -9.63 -12.03 -3.02
CA VAL A 259 -9.50 -10.68 -3.56
C VAL A 259 -10.86 -10.15 -3.98
N SER A 260 -11.19 -8.93 -3.55
CA SER A 260 -12.32 -8.15 -4.05
C SER A 260 -11.79 -7.09 -5.02
N ALA A 261 -11.92 -7.31 -6.32
CA ALA A 261 -11.54 -6.35 -7.35
C ALA A 261 -12.80 -5.71 -7.95
N GLU A 262 -12.85 -4.38 -7.97
CA GLU A 262 -13.98 -3.63 -8.53
C GLU A 262 -13.50 -2.51 -9.44
N ALA A 263 -14.01 -2.49 -10.67
CA ALA A 263 -13.79 -1.42 -11.63
C ALA A 263 -15.12 -0.80 -12.05
N GLN A 264 -15.33 0.46 -11.71
CA GLN A 264 -16.54 1.21 -12.05
C GLN A 264 -16.25 2.28 -13.08
N PHE A 265 -17.27 2.59 -13.88
CA PHE A 265 -17.13 3.52 -14.97
C PHE A 265 -18.41 4.34 -15.20
N ALA A 266 -18.25 5.54 -15.76
CA ALA A 266 -19.31 6.52 -15.99
C ALA A 266 -19.58 6.87 -17.49
N GLY A 267 -18.84 6.33 -18.48
CA GLY A 267 -18.91 6.76 -19.91
C GLY A 267 -18.97 5.64 -20.97
N SER A 268 -18.15 5.71 -22.05
CA SER A 268 -18.09 4.74 -23.18
C SER A 268 -16.89 3.77 -23.32
N PHE A 269 -15.90 3.73 -22.41
CA PHE A 269 -14.64 2.97 -22.51
C PHE A 269 -14.47 1.87 -21.45
N ARG A 270 -13.32 1.18 -21.48
CA ARG A 270 -13.12 -0.17 -20.93
C ARG A 270 -13.05 -0.15 -19.40
N ALA A 271 -13.83 -1.02 -18.75
CA ALA A 271 -13.69 -1.31 -17.32
C ALA A 271 -13.39 -2.79 -17.09
N PHE A 272 -12.34 -3.08 -16.32
CA PHE A 272 -11.91 -4.45 -16.00
C PHE A 272 -11.70 -4.62 -14.51
N ALA A 273 -12.36 -5.58 -13.86
CA ALA A 273 -11.96 -5.93 -12.49
C ALA A 273 -10.56 -6.55 -12.51
N VAL A 274 -10.34 -7.52 -13.41
CA VAL A 274 -9.02 -8.09 -13.67
C VAL A 274 -8.78 -8.19 -15.18
N TRP A 275 -7.62 -7.71 -15.64
CA TRP A 275 -7.17 -7.88 -17.02
C TRP A 275 -5.78 -8.52 -17.04
N ASN A 276 -5.68 -9.72 -17.59
CA ASN A 276 -4.46 -10.50 -17.73
C ASN A 276 -4.12 -10.75 -19.20
N THR A 277 -2.97 -10.28 -19.72
CA THR A 277 -2.68 -10.31 -21.16
C THR A 277 -1.87 -11.55 -21.61
N GLN A 278 -0.75 -11.86 -20.95
CA GLN A 278 0.21 -12.88 -21.43
C GLN A 278 0.69 -13.85 -20.34
N GLY A 279 0.47 -13.54 -19.05
CA GLY A 279 0.84 -14.38 -17.92
C GLY A 279 -0.21 -15.45 -17.59
N THR A 280 0.15 -16.47 -16.81
CA THR A 280 -0.85 -17.40 -16.25
C THR A 280 -1.57 -16.76 -15.08
N ILE A 281 -2.87 -17.03 -14.92
CA ILE A 281 -3.63 -16.52 -13.77
C ILE A 281 -4.29 -17.65 -12.96
N THR A 282 -4.17 -17.56 -11.65
CA THR A 282 -4.94 -18.36 -10.69
C THR A 282 -5.77 -17.44 -9.82
N ILE A 283 -7.09 -17.62 -9.78
CA ILE A 283 -8.03 -16.84 -8.97
C ILE A 283 -8.80 -17.80 -8.07
N LEU A 284 -8.71 -17.59 -6.76
CA LEU A 284 -9.35 -18.42 -5.75
C LEU A 284 -10.19 -17.55 -4.81
N ASP A 285 -11.42 -18.00 -4.53
CA ASP A 285 -12.29 -17.46 -3.47
C ASP A 285 -12.46 -15.92 -3.55
N SER A 286 -12.56 -15.38 -4.77
CA SER A 286 -12.50 -13.93 -5.02
C SER A 286 -13.82 -13.38 -5.55
N THR A 287 -13.98 -12.04 -5.53
CA THR A 287 -15.12 -11.34 -6.13
C THR A 287 -14.60 -10.32 -7.13
N LEU A 288 -14.99 -10.47 -8.40
CA LEU A 288 -14.56 -9.61 -9.50
C LEU A 288 -15.77 -8.87 -10.05
N LYS A 289 -15.82 -7.56 -9.84
CA LYS A 289 -16.94 -6.72 -10.23
C LYS A 289 -16.56 -5.66 -11.23
N SER A 290 -17.30 -5.53 -12.32
CA SER A 290 -17.12 -4.39 -13.23
C SER A 290 -18.38 -4.03 -14.00
N THR A 291 -18.53 -2.74 -14.28
CA THR A 291 -19.58 -2.23 -15.18
C THR A 291 -19.45 -2.74 -16.61
N TYR A 292 -18.24 -3.12 -17.05
CA TYR A 292 -18.01 -3.64 -18.40
C TYR A 292 -17.57 -5.11 -18.39
N ARG A 293 -16.39 -5.44 -17.85
CA ARG A 293 -15.85 -6.80 -17.86
C ARG A 293 -15.27 -7.19 -16.50
N SER A 294 -15.79 -8.23 -15.86
CA SER A 294 -15.19 -8.70 -14.60
C SER A 294 -13.81 -9.30 -14.81
N LEU A 295 -13.58 -9.95 -15.96
CA LEU A 295 -12.34 -10.65 -16.25
C LEU A 295 -12.03 -10.63 -17.74
N GLY A 296 -10.83 -10.19 -18.11
CA GLY A 296 -10.28 -10.31 -19.46
C GLY A 296 -8.99 -11.12 -19.43
N ILE A 297 -8.91 -12.19 -20.22
CA ILE A 297 -7.73 -13.07 -20.26
C ILE A 297 -7.25 -13.25 -21.70
N GLY A 298 -5.96 -13.00 -21.94
CA GLY A 298 -5.27 -13.25 -23.21
C GLY A 298 -4.35 -14.49 -23.19
N SER A 299 -4.28 -15.21 -22.07
CA SER A 299 -3.41 -16.37 -21.84
C SER A 299 -4.13 -17.70 -22.05
N ALA A 300 -3.36 -18.77 -22.20
CA ALA A 300 -3.90 -20.11 -22.48
C ALA A 300 -4.16 -20.97 -21.23
N SER A 301 -3.56 -20.68 -20.06
CA SER A 301 -3.57 -21.59 -18.91
C SER A 301 -3.98 -20.86 -17.64
N ASP A 302 -5.28 -20.91 -17.35
CA ASP A 302 -5.88 -20.15 -16.25
C ASP A 302 -6.74 -21.04 -15.35
N THR A 303 -6.73 -20.76 -14.04
CA THR A 303 -7.49 -21.49 -13.03
C THR A 303 -8.35 -20.53 -12.24
N ILE A 304 -9.68 -20.73 -12.25
CA ILE A 304 -10.64 -19.89 -11.53
C ILE A 304 -11.51 -20.79 -10.67
N ILE A 305 -11.43 -20.63 -9.35
CA ILE A 305 -12.12 -21.51 -8.38
C ILE A 305 -12.87 -20.65 -7.36
N ASN A 306 -14.13 -20.99 -7.09
CA ASN A 306 -14.99 -20.34 -6.09
C ASN A 306 -15.03 -18.81 -6.21
N THR A 307 -14.98 -18.29 -7.43
CA THR A 307 -14.88 -16.84 -7.68
C THR A 307 -16.20 -16.32 -8.20
N GLN A 308 -16.72 -15.25 -7.60
CA GLN A 308 -17.89 -14.54 -8.09
C GLN A 308 -17.49 -13.56 -9.19
N LEU A 309 -18.20 -13.60 -10.32
CA LEU A 309 -18.03 -12.65 -11.42
C LEU A 309 -19.31 -11.82 -11.55
N ASP A 310 -19.23 -10.53 -11.22
CA ASP A 310 -20.34 -9.58 -11.26
C ASP A 310 -20.09 -8.50 -12.31
N GLY A 311 -20.43 -8.77 -13.57
CA GLY A 311 -20.17 -7.87 -14.69
C GLY A 311 -20.63 -8.45 -16.03
N ALA A 312 -20.67 -7.62 -17.07
CA ALA A 312 -21.46 -7.92 -18.26
C ALA A 312 -20.89 -9.04 -19.15
N ILE A 313 -19.56 -9.26 -19.23
CA ILE A 313 -18.95 -10.20 -20.19
C ILE A 313 -17.57 -10.69 -19.71
N ILE A 314 -17.30 -12.01 -19.83
CA ILE A 314 -15.94 -12.57 -19.87
C ILE A 314 -15.49 -12.57 -21.33
N ASP A 315 -14.52 -11.73 -21.71
CA ASP A 315 -13.83 -11.94 -23.00
C ASP A 315 -12.70 -12.93 -22.73
N ALA A 316 -12.96 -14.19 -23.01
CA ALA A 316 -11.91 -15.08 -23.45
C ALA A 316 -12.28 -15.54 -24.87
N PHE A 317 -11.29 -15.64 -25.74
CA PHE A 317 -11.22 -16.81 -26.59
C PHE A 317 -10.77 -17.91 -25.63
N PRO A 318 -11.67 -18.67 -24.96
CA PRO A 318 -11.21 -19.67 -24.01
C PRO A 318 -10.23 -20.57 -24.74
N SER A 319 -8.99 -20.54 -24.29
CA SER A 319 -8.07 -21.60 -24.59
C SER A 319 -8.71 -22.90 -24.09
N PRO A 320 -8.57 -24.02 -24.79
CA PRO A 320 -9.10 -25.31 -24.33
C PRO A 320 -8.63 -25.74 -22.92
N SER A 321 -7.66 -25.05 -22.33
CA SER A 321 -7.09 -25.34 -21.00
C SER A 321 -7.53 -24.42 -19.86
N THR A 322 -8.41 -23.44 -20.07
CA THR A 322 -8.97 -22.65 -18.96
C THR A 322 -9.88 -23.53 -18.08
N GLN A 323 -9.53 -23.69 -16.80
CA GLN A 323 -10.32 -24.48 -15.85
C GLN A 323 -11.11 -23.55 -14.93
N CYS A 324 -12.44 -23.66 -14.96
CA CYS A 324 -13.31 -22.97 -13.99
C CYS A 324 -14.09 -23.97 -13.16
N ARG A 325 -14.16 -23.74 -11.85
CA ARG A 325 -14.94 -24.56 -10.92
C ARG A 325 -15.67 -23.66 -9.93
N GLY A 326 -17.01 -23.71 -9.95
CA GLY A 326 -17.84 -23.01 -8.96
C GLY A 326 -17.91 -21.49 -9.14
N THR A 327 -17.92 -21.01 -10.40
CA THR A 327 -18.07 -19.58 -10.71
C THR A 327 -19.53 -19.18 -10.69
N TYR A 328 -19.89 -18.16 -9.89
CA TYR A 328 -21.27 -17.68 -9.78
C TYR A 328 -21.38 -16.32 -10.48
N ASP A 329 -22.13 -16.31 -11.56
CA ASP A 329 -22.67 -15.14 -12.20
C ASP A 329 -23.98 -14.76 -11.46
N GLY A 330 -24.13 -13.49 -11.08
CA GLY A 330 -25.27 -13.03 -10.30
C GLY A 330 -26.54 -12.79 -11.12
N ASN A 331 -26.48 -12.74 -12.46
CA ASN A 331 -27.61 -12.26 -13.28
C ASN A 331 -27.65 -12.68 -14.78
N LEU A 332 -26.72 -13.48 -15.32
CA LEU A 332 -26.61 -13.79 -16.74
C LEU A 332 -26.04 -15.20 -16.99
N VAL A 333 -26.94 -16.16 -17.21
CA VAL A 333 -26.77 -17.38 -18.02
C VAL A 333 -25.31 -17.85 -18.24
N LYS A 334 -24.85 -18.68 -17.28
CA LYS A 334 -23.84 -19.75 -17.42
C LYS A 334 -22.39 -19.33 -17.70
N VAL A 335 -21.56 -19.37 -16.65
CA VAL A 335 -20.12 -19.62 -16.77
C VAL A 335 -19.91 -21.13 -16.81
N ASP A 336 -19.79 -21.71 -18.00
CA ASP A 336 -19.12 -22.99 -18.19
C ASP A 336 -17.76 -22.71 -18.80
N CYS A 337 -16.72 -23.25 -18.18
CA CYS A 337 -15.43 -23.47 -18.81
C CYS A 337 -15.41 -24.95 -19.24
#